data_AF-A0A1S4D4H4-F1
#
_entry.id   AF-A0A1S4D4H4-F1
#
_cell.length_a   1.000
_cell.length_b   1.000
_cell.length_c   1.000
_cell.angle_alpha   90.00
_cell.angle_beta   90.00
_cell.angle_gamma   90.00
#
_symmetry.space_group_name_H-M   'P 1'
#
loop_
_entity.id
_entity.type
_entity.pdbx_description
1 polymer ?
#
loop_
_entity_poly.entity_id
_entity_poly.type
_entity_poly.pdbx_seq_one_letter_code
_entity_poly.pdbx_strand_id
1 'polypeptide(L)'
;MWIFGRKGGSGFSASSTAEEVTQGIDATGLTAVVTGASSGIGAETTRVLAMRGAHVVMAVRNVKTGAKVKESILKEIPPAKIDVMELDLSSMESVRKFASEYTSSSYPLNILINNAGVMAPPFMLSQDNIELQFATNHLGHFLLTNLLLENLKNTAQQSHKEGRIVNVSSMGHKFTYREGIRLDKINDKDSYTSWYAYGQSKLANILHANELARRFKVNYCLLGIEASLYFSDW
;
A
#
# COMPACT_ATOMS: atom_id res chain seq x y z
N MET A 1 -10.67 21.64 0.91
CA MET A 1 -9.30 22.11 1.17
C MET A 1 -9.22 22.36 2.67
N TRP A 2 -8.61 21.46 3.42
CA TRP A 2 -8.47 21.60 4.88
C TRP A 2 -7.36 22.62 5.13
N ILE A 3 -7.75 23.85 5.47
CA ILE A 3 -6.80 24.92 5.80
C ILE A 3 -6.23 24.61 7.19
N PHE A 4 -4.90 24.54 7.26
CA PHE A 4 -4.00 24.37 8.40
C PHE A 4 -4.65 24.30 9.81
N GLY A 5 -4.58 23.11 10.43
CA GLY A 5 -4.76 22.93 11.89
C GLY A 5 -6.16 22.57 12.38
N ARG A 6 -7.21 22.63 11.55
CA ARG A 6 -8.55 22.20 12.00
C ARG A 6 -8.60 20.67 12.09
N LYS A 7 -8.90 20.15 13.28
CA LYS A 7 -9.08 18.71 13.53
C LYS A 7 -10.35 18.20 12.85
N GLY A 8 -10.26 17.06 12.18
CA GLY A 8 -11.40 16.39 11.56
C GLY A 8 -12.12 15.41 12.48
N GLY A 9 -13.02 14.60 11.92
CA GLY A 9 -13.79 13.60 12.68
C GLY A 9 -12.92 12.55 13.37
N SER A 10 -11.67 12.38 12.95
CA SER A 10 -10.66 11.54 13.62
C SER A 10 -9.98 12.20 14.81
N GLY A 11 -10.21 13.49 15.06
CA GLY A 11 -9.48 14.27 16.07
C GLY A 11 -8.07 14.72 15.66
N PHE A 12 -7.62 14.37 14.46
CA PHE A 12 -6.33 14.77 13.88
C PHE A 12 -6.49 15.76 12.73
N SER A 13 -5.42 16.46 12.37
CA SER A 13 -5.40 17.40 11.25
C SER A 13 -4.21 17.15 10.32
N ALA A 14 -4.10 17.90 9.23
CA ALA A 14 -2.97 17.81 8.30
C ALA A 14 -1.61 18.15 8.94
N SER A 15 -1.59 18.81 10.12
CA SER A 15 -0.36 19.09 10.86
C SER A 15 -0.02 18.04 11.91
N SER A 16 -0.86 17.03 12.11
CA SER A 16 -0.59 15.96 13.07
C SER A 16 0.50 15.03 12.56
N THR A 17 1.47 14.70 13.40
CA THR A 17 2.54 13.76 13.03
C THR A 17 2.05 12.32 13.08
N ALA A 18 2.73 11.42 12.37
CA ALA A 18 2.40 9.99 12.42
C ALA A 18 2.58 9.41 13.83
N GLU A 19 3.49 9.95 14.65
CA GLU A 19 3.65 9.57 16.05
C GLU A 19 2.44 10.00 16.90
N GLU A 20 1.98 11.24 16.75
CA GLU A 20 0.78 11.74 17.45
C GLU A 20 -0.46 10.92 17.10
N VAL A 21 -0.63 10.60 15.82
CA VAL A 21 -1.76 9.79 15.32
C VAL A 21 -1.76 8.38 15.90
N THR A 22 -0.59 7.84 16.21
CA THR A 22 -0.43 6.47 16.73
C THR A 22 -0.17 6.42 18.25
N GLN A 23 -0.29 7.54 18.95
CA GLN A 23 -0.04 7.59 20.39
C GLN A 23 -0.98 6.62 21.13
N GLY A 24 -0.39 5.77 21.99
CA GLY A 24 -1.13 4.78 22.77
C GLY A 24 -1.49 3.49 22.02
N ILE A 25 -1.12 3.36 20.75
CA ILE A 25 -1.30 2.12 19.98
C ILE A 25 -0.13 1.16 20.26
N ASP A 26 -0.45 -0.08 20.63
CA ASP A 26 0.49 -1.19 20.70
C ASP A 26 0.24 -2.16 19.53
N ALA A 27 1.24 -2.29 18.66
CA ALA A 27 1.23 -3.18 17.51
C ALA A 27 2.11 -4.43 17.72
N THR A 28 2.52 -4.71 18.95
CA THR A 28 3.32 -5.88 19.29
C THR A 28 2.63 -7.18 18.84
N GLY A 29 3.40 -8.02 18.15
CA GLY A 29 2.91 -9.28 17.60
C GLY A 29 2.04 -9.12 16.35
N LEU A 30 1.97 -7.93 15.76
CA LEU A 30 1.43 -7.72 14.41
C LEU A 30 2.56 -7.68 13.39
N THR A 31 2.30 -8.21 12.21
CA THR A 31 3.21 -8.10 11.06
C THR A 31 2.55 -7.33 9.92
N ALA A 32 3.28 -6.38 9.36
CA ALA A 32 2.83 -5.50 8.29
C ALA A 32 3.74 -5.61 7.06
N VAL A 33 3.15 -5.67 5.87
CA VAL A 33 3.85 -5.47 4.59
C VAL A 33 3.57 -4.05 4.10
N VAL A 34 4.63 -3.28 3.86
CA VAL A 34 4.51 -1.90 3.35
C VAL A 34 5.22 -1.82 2.00
N THR A 35 4.44 -1.57 0.95
CA THR A 35 4.99 -1.37 -0.40
C THR A 35 5.55 0.05 -0.55
N GLY A 36 6.66 0.20 -1.27
CA GLY A 36 7.29 1.51 -1.48
C GLY A 36 7.87 2.10 -0.19
N ALA A 37 8.29 1.23 0.74
CA ALA A 37 8.79 1.61 2.06
C ALA A 37 10.17 2.29 2.08
N SER A 38 10.81 2.50 0.93
CA SER A 38 12.14 3.09 0.85
C SER A 38 12.16 4.64 0.83
N SER A 39 11.01 5.31 0.82
CA SER A 39 10.92 6.77 0.83
C SER A 39 9.55 7.29 1.27
N GLY A 40 9.48 8.60 1.55
CA GLY A 40 8.24 9.34 1.76
C GLY A 40 7.30 8.70 2.79
N ILE A 41 6.01 8.63 2.44
CA ILE A 41 4.96 8.06 3.30
C ILE A 41 5.26 6.61 3.68
N GLY A 42 5.80 5.80 2.77
CA GLY A 42 6.09 4.39 3.03
C GLY A 42 7.19 4.20 4.07
N ALA A 43 8.25 5.02 4.01
CA ALA A 43 9.33 5.02 4.99
C ALA A 43 8.84 5.45 6.38
N GLU A 44 8.05 6.53 6.44
CA GLU A 44 7.49 7.02 7.70
C GLU A 44 6.48 6.05 8.31
N THR A 45 5.63 5.43 7.48
CA THR A 45 4.72 4.36 7.90
C THR A 45 5.47 3.18 8.50
N THR A 46 6.59 2.78 7.86
CA THR A 46 7.46 1.71 8.38
C THR A 46 8.05 2.09 9.72
N ARG A 47 8.61 3.31 9.85
CA ARG A 47 9.22 3.82 11.08
C ARG A 47 8.24 3.78 12.24
N VAL A 48 7.03 4.33 12.04
CA VAL A 48 6.04 4.42 13.12
C VAL A 48 5.42 3.07 13.46
N LEU A 49 5.14 2.20 12.49
CA LEU A 49 4.69 0.83 12.80
C LEU A 49 5.73 0.07 13.62
N ALA A 50 7.01 0.17 13.24
CA ALA A 50 8.10 -0.43 13.98
C ALA A 50 8.27 0.18 15.38
N MET A 51 8.08 1.50 15.52
CA MET A 51 8.03 2.19 16.83
C MET A 51 6.95 1.65 17.75
N ARG A 52 5.80 1.27 17.19
CA ARG A 52 4.69 0.65 17.93
C ARG A 52 4.85 -0.86 18.12
N GLY A 53 6.01 -1.45 17.78
CA GLY A 53 6.32 -2.85 18.04
C GLY A 53 5.90 -3.83 16.95
N ALA A 54 5.37 -3.35 15.82
CA ALA A 54 5.05 -4.22 14.69
C ALA A 54 6.34 -4.75 14.02
N HIS A 55 6.26 -5.97 13.49
CA HIS A 55 7.23 -6.47 12.54
C HIS A 55 6.89 -5.95 11.14
N VAL A 56 7.79 -5.20 10.51
CA VAL A 56 7.52 -4.59 9.21
C VAL A 56 8.37 -5.22 8.11
N VAL A 57 7.72 -5.76 7.10
CA VAL A 57 8.36 -6.18 5.84
C VAL A 57 8.27 -5.03 4.84
N MET A 58 9.41 -4.38 4.62
CA MET A 58 9.59 -3.33 3.63
C MET A 58 9.66 -3.97 2.24
N ALA A 59 8.58 -3.87 1.47
CA ALA A 59 8.54 -4.32 0.09
C ALA A 59 8.98 -3.18 -0.85
N VAL A 60 10.19 -3.30 -1.41
CA VAL A 60 10.86 -2.21 -2.13
C VAL A 60 11.47 -2.70 -3.43
N ARG A 61 11.47 -1.84 -4.46
CA ARG A 61 12.11 -2.17 -5.75
C ARG A 61 13.64 -2.25 -5.66
N ASN A 62 14.26 -1.42 -4.83
CA ASN A 62 15.71 -1.41 -4.65
C ASN A 62 16.05 -1.79 -3.20
N VAL A 63 16.49 -3.03 -3.00
CA VAL A 63 16.83 -3.58 -1.68
C VAL A 63 17.97 -2.81 -1.02
N LYS A 64 18.96 -2.30 -1.78
CA LYS A 64 20.05 -1.50 -1.22
C LYS A 64 19.55 -0.19 -0.62
N THR A 65 18.63 0.49 -1.30
CA THR A 65 17.99 1.70 -0.75
C THR A 65 17.12 1.37 0.46
N GLY A 66 16.35 0.28 0.41
CA GLY A 66 15.56 -0.19 1.56
C GLY A 66 16.42 -0.52 2.77
N ALA A 67 17.56 -1.17 2.58
CA ALA A 67 18.50 -1.50 3.65
C ALA A 67 19.03 -0.24 4.37
N LYS A 68 19.35 0.83 3.64
CA LYS A 68 19.77 2.11 4.23
C LYS A 68 18.67 2.74 5.10
N VAL A 69 17.42 2.67 4.65
CA VAL A 69 16.27 3.18 5.43
C VAL A 69 16.06 2.31 6.68
N LYS A 70 16.11 0.98 6.55
CA LYS A 70 16.08 0.05 7.69
C LYS A 70 17.16 0.39 8.71
N GLU A 71 18.40 0.59 8.29
CA GLU A 71 19.52 0.97 9.17
C GLU A 71 19.26 2.29 9.90
N SER A 72 18.72 3.30 9.21
CA SER A 72 18.35 4.58 9.84
C SER A 72 17.28 4.40 10.92
N ILE A 73 16.24 3.61 10.63
CA ILE A 73 15.16 3.33 11.60
C ILE A 73 15.70 2.54 12.80
N LEU A 74 16.58 1.55 12.58
CA LEU A 74 17.17 0.76 13.67
C LEU A 74 18.10 1.58 14.58
N LYS A 75 18.73 2.65 14.07
CA LYS A 75 19.51 3.58 14.91
C LYS A 75 18.61 4.37 15.86
N GLU A 76 17.44 4.75 15.40
CA GLU A 76 16.44 5.48 16.19
C GLU A 76 15.65 4.55 17.12
N ILE A 77 15.36 3.34 16.66
CA ILE A 77 14.51 2.34 17.32
C ILE A 77 15.24 0.99 17.32
N PRO A 78 16.24 0.79 18.20
CA PRO A 78 17.03 -0.45 18.24
C PRO A 78 16.26 -1.77 18.33
N PRO A 79 15.12 -1.89 19.04
CA PRO A 79 14.37 -3.14 19.11
C PRO A 79 13.43 -3.38 17.90
N ALA A 80 13.39 -2.47 16.92
CA ALA A 80 12.50 -2.60 15.77
C ALA A 80 12.78 -3.88 14.97
N LYS A 81 11.71 -4.55 14.53
CA LYS A 81 11.78 -5.73 13.69
C LYS A 81 11.43 -5.34 12.27
N ILE A 82 12.43 -5.29 11.39
CA ILE A 82 12.26 -4.85 10.01
C ILE A 82 12.98 -5.79 9.07
N ASP A 83 12.29 -6.29 8.04
CA ASP A 83 12.89 -7.03 6.93
C ASP A 83 12.72 -6.25 5.63
N VAL A 84 13.62 -6.48 4.68
CA VAL A 84 13.60 -5.83 3.36
C VAL A 84 13.50 -6.91 2.32
N MET A 85 12.47 -6.84 1.49
CA MET A 85 12.18 -7.80 0.42
C MET A 85 12.00 -7.07 -0.90
N GLU A 86 12.46 -7.68 -1.99
CA GLU A 86 12.39 -7.10 -3.32
C GLU A 86 10.96 -7.17 -3.87
N LEU A 87 10.42 -6.04 -4.33
CA LEU A 87 9.14 -5.97 -5.01
C LEU A 87 9.15 -4.85 -6.06
N ASP A 88 9.06 -5.24 -7.33
CA ASP A 88 8.75 -4.32 -8.44
C ASP A 88 7.30 -4.52 -8.88
N LEU A 89 6.43 -3.57 -8.54
CA LEU A 89 5.01 -3.61 -8.91
C LEU A 89 4.75 -3.39 -10.40
N SER A 90 5.76 -2.98 -11.17
CA SER A 90 5.68 -2.87 -12.63
C SER A 90 5.99 -4.20 -13.35
N SER A 91 6.22 -5.27 -12.60
CA SER A 91 6.49 -6.62 -13.11
C SER A 91 5.61 -7.64 -12.39
N MET A 92 4.66 -8.24 -13.10
CA MET A 92 3.78 -9.26 -12.51
C MET A 92 4.55 -10.51 -12.06
N GLU A 93 5.68 -10.81 -12.71
CA GLU A 93 6.62 -11.84 -12.27
C GLU A 93 7.24 -11.49 -10.91
N SER A 94 7.73 -10.25 -10.74
CA SER A 94 8.28 -9.79 -9.47
C SER A 94 7.26 -9.85 -8.34
N VAL A 95 6.00 -9.46 -8.60
CA VAL A 95 4.89 -9.56 -7.63
C VAL A 95 4.64 -11.00 -7.20
N ARG A 96 4.64 -11.95 -8.14
CA ARG A 96 4.47 -13.38 -7.81
C ARG A 96 5.64 -13.94 -7.03
N LYS A 97 6.87 -13.57 -7.40
CA LYS A 97 8.09 -13.95 -6.68
C LYS A 97 8.05 -13.46 -5.24
N PHE A 98 7.76 -12.17 -5.02
CA PHE A 98 7.60 -11.60 -3.68
C PHE A 98 6.56 -12.37 -2.86
N ALA A 99 5.37 -12.62 -3.41
CA ALA A 99 4.31 -13.32 -2.70
C ALA A 99 4.69 -14.77 -2.34
N SER A 100 5.41 -15.45 -3.24
CA SER A 100 5.93 -16.80 -3.00
C SER A 100 6.99 -16.80 -1.89
N GLU A 101 7.94 -15.87 -1.93
CA GLU A 101 8.98 -15.73 -0.91
C GLU A 101 8.38 -15.37 0.45
N TYR A 102 7.42 -14.43 0.46
CA TYR A 102 6.71 -14.04 1.67
C TYR A 102 5.94 -15.22 2.27
N THR A 103 5.23 -15.99 1.45
CA THR A 103 4.52 -17.19 1.91
C THR A 103 5.50 -18.24 2.47
N SER A 104 6.65 -18.41 1.82
CA SER A 104 7.69 -19.34 2.27
C SER A 104 8.36 -18.93 3.58
N SER A 105 8.40 -17.62 3.89
CA SER A 105 8.93 -17.11 5.17
C SER A 105 8.12 -17.54 6.39
N SER A 106 6.87 -17.98 6.19
CA SER A 106 5.92 -18.32 7.25
C SER A 106 5.66 -17.17 8.25
N TYR A 107 5.92 -15.93 7.85
CA TYR A 107 5.51 -14.77 8.64
C TYR A 107 3.98 -14.65 8.65
N PRO A 108 3.38 -14.30 9.80
CA PRO A 108 1.98 -13.88 9.81
C PRO A 108 1.85 -12.58 9.00
N LEU A 109 0.65 -12.32 8.48
CA LEU A 109 0.31 -11.08 7.79
C LEU A 109 -0.95 -10.50 8.40
N ASN A 110 -0.82 -9.41 9.15
CA ASN A 110 -1.95 -8.69 9.74
C ASN A 110 -2.31 -7.46 8.92
N ILE A 111 -1.33 -6.76 8.35
CA ILE A 111 -1.55 -5.47 7.69
C ILE A 111 -0.85 -5.45 6.33
N LEU A 112 -1.59 -5.25 5.25
CA LEU A 112 -1.05 -5.00 3.92
C LEU A 112 -1.29 -3.54 3.53
N ILE A 113 -0.21 -2.78 3.35
CA ILE A 113 -0.26 -1.36 2.96
C ILE A 113 0.24 -1.22 1.52
N ASN A 114 -0.73 -1.07 0.61
CA ASN A 114 -0.54 -0.79 -0.80
C ASN A 114 -0.29 0.72 -1.00
N ASN A 115 0.92 1.15 -0.64
CA ASN A 115 1.38 2.54 -0.63
C ASN A 115 2.13 2.95 -1.90
N ALA A 116 2.89 2.06 -2.52
CA ALA A 116 3.80 2.42 -3.60
C ALA A 116 3.08 3.11 -4.79
N GLY A 117 3.79 3.99 -5.48
CA GLY A 117 3.27 4.54 -6.72
C GLY A 117 4.26 5.44 -7.43
N VAL A 118 4.01 5.62 -8.72
CA VAL A 118 4.68 6.58 -9.59
C VAL A 118 3.66 7.63 -10.02
N MET A 119 4.10 8.88 -10.10
CA MET A 119 3.23 10.02 -10.36
C MET A 119 3.71 10.81 -11.57
N ALA A 120 2.81 10.93 -12.55
CA ALA A 120 2.95 11.72 -13.76
C ALA A 120 4.28 11.54 -14.54
N PRO A 121 4.83 10.32 -14.72
CA PRO A 121 5.96 10.11 -15.62
C PRO A 121 5.56 10.37 -17.09
N PRO A 122 6.54 10.49 -18.00
CA PRO A 122 6.28 10.33 -19.44
C PRO A 122 5.66 8.95 -19.74
N PHE A 123 4.97 8.84 -20.88
CA PHE A 123 4.40 7.56 -21.31
C PHE A 123 5.50 6.49 -21.38
N MET A 124 5.31 5.41 -20.62
CA MET A 124 6.18 4.26 -20.58
C MET A 124 5.33 3.01 -20.36
N LEU A 125 5.82 1.89 -20.87
CA LEU A 125 5.24 0.57 -20.61
C LEU A 125 6.04 -0.13 -19.52
N SER A 126 5.34 -0.89 -18.70
CA SER A 126 5.89 -1.83 -17.74
C SER A 126 6.49 -3.06 -18.45
N GLN A 127 7.11 -3.97 -17.70
CA GLN A 127 7.66 -5.21 -18.27
C GLN A 127 6.57 -6.07 -18.92
N ASP A 128 5.34 -5.97 -18.42
CA ASP A 128 4.17 -6.69 -18.92
C ASP A 128 3.42 -5.94 -20.05
N ASN A 129 4.04 -4.91 -20.66
CA ASN A 129 3.44 -4.08 -21.70
C ASN A 129 2.15 -3.35 -21.27
N ILE A 130 2.10 -2.86 -20.03
CA ILE A 130 0.98 -2.05 -19.52
C ILE A 130 1.49 -0.65 -19.17
N GLU A 131 0.69 0.40 -19.41
CA GLU A 131 1.04 1.76 -19.01
C GLU A 131 1.51 1.82 -17.55
N LEU A 132 2.67 2.45 -17.34
CA LEU A 132 3.46 2.29 -16.13
C LEU A 132 2.71 2.71 -14.86
N GLN A 133 1.95 3.81 -14.87
CA GLN A 133 1.19 4.24 -13.69
C GLN A 133 0.09 3.25 -13.34
N PHE A 134 -0.67 2.76 -14.33
CA PHE A 134 -1.72 1.78 -14.08
C PHE A 134 -1.16 0.43 -13.63
N ALA A 135 -0.07 -0.02 -14.28
CA ALA A 135 0.65 -1.23 -13.89
C ALA A 135 1.12 -1.15 -12.44
N THR A 136 1.87 -0.11 -12.09
CA THR A 136 2.52 0.05 -10.78
C THR A 136 1.53 0.38 -9.67
N ASN A 137 0.69 1.41 -9.88
CA ASN A 137 -0.12 1.98 -8.82
C ASN A 137 -1.34 1.10 -8.49
N HIS A 138 -1.83 0.36 -9.49
CA HIS A 138 -3.07 -0.41 -9.39
C HIS A 138 -2.87 -1.92 -9.64
N LEU A 139 -2.49 -2.35 -10.84
CA LEU A 139 -2.51 -3.79 -11.17
C LEU A 139 -1.51 -4.62 -10.35
N GLY A 140 -0.31 -4.11 -10.10
CA GLY A 140 0.67 -4.77 -9.24
C GLY A 140 0.13 -4.96 -7.82
N HIS A 141 -0.50 -3.93 -7.25
CA HIS A 141 -1.14 -4.03 -5.94
C HIS A 141 -2.36 -4.93 -5.92
N PHE A 142 -3.17 -4.90 -6.99
CA PHE A 142 -4.30 -5.78 -7.16
C PHE A 142 -3.84 -7.24 -7.13
N LEU A 143 -2.83 -7.59 -7.93
CA LEU A 143 -2.26 -8.92 -7.95
C LEU A 143 -1.66 -9.30 -6.59
N LEU A 144 -0.83 -8.44 -6.00
CA LEU A 144 -0.22 -8.65 -4.69
C LEU A 144 -1.27 -8.96 -3.61
N THR A 145 -2.33 -8.16 -3.57
CA THR A 145 -3.43 -8.31 -2.60
C THR A 145 -4.12 -9.65 -2.76
N ASN A 146 -4.40 -10.08 -4.00
CA ASN A 146 -5.03 -11.38 -4.25
C ASN A 146 -4.12 -12.54 -3.86
N LEU A 147 -2.81 -12.44 -4.14
CA LEU A 147 -1.85 -13.50 -3.83
C LEU A 147 -1.61 -13.66 -2.32
N LEU A 148 -1.64 -12.57 -1.55
CA LEU A 148 -1.43 -12.59 -0.09
C LEU A 148 -2.72 -12.73 0.71
N LEU A 149 -3.86 -12.90 0.05
CA LEU A 149 -5.16 -12.94 0.70
C LEU A 149 -5.28 -14.14 1.67
N GLU A 150 -4.76 -15.30 1.29
CA GLU A 150 -4.78 -16.48 2.16
C GLU A 150 -3.86 -16.30 3.39
N ASN A 151 -2.72 -15.61 3.26
CA ASN A 151 -1.87 -15.28 4.41
C ASN A 151 -2.61 -14.40 5.42
N LEU A 152 -3.34 -13.38 4.95
CA LEU A 152 -4.19 -12.53 5.79
C LEU A 152 -5.27 -13.33 6.51
N LYS A 153 -6.00 -14.19 5.78
CA LYS A 153 -7.06 -15.02 6.36
C LYS A 153 -6.54 -16.00 7.40
N ASN A 154 -5.48 -16.73 7.08
CA ASN A 154 -4.89 -17.70 7.99
C ASN A 154 -4.39 -17.00 9.27
N THR A 155 -3.75 -15.84 9.12
CA THR A 155 -3.29 -15.04 10.26
C THR A 155 -4.46 -14.57 11.10
N ALA A 156 -5.53 -14.07 10.49
CA ALA A 156 -6.70 -13.58 11.21
C ALA A 156 -7.40 -14.70 11.99
N GLN A 157 -7.52 -15.88 11.39
CA GLN A 157 -8.09 -17.07 12.03
C GLN A 157 -7.23 -17.57 13.19
N GLN A 158 -5.91 -17.67 13.01
CA GLN A 158 -4.98 -18.20 14.02
C GLN A 158 -4.75 -17.24 15.19
N SER A 159 -4.68 -15.94 14.91
CA SER A 159 -4.41 -14.92 15.94
C SER A 159 -5.67 -14.36 16.59
N HIS A 160 -6.85 -14.65 16.04
CA HIS A 160 -8.13 -14.00 16.39
C HIS A 160 -8.06 -12.46 16.31
N LYS A 161 -7.20 -11.91 15.45
CA LYS A 161 -7.06 -10.47 15.20
C LYS A 161 -7.45 -10.15 13.77
N GLU A 162 -8.18 -9.06 13.59
CA GLU A 162 -8.60 -8.62 12.26
C GLU A 162 -7.39 -8.25 11.38
N GLY A 163 -7.33 -8.81 10.17
CA GLY A 163 -6.43 -8.36 9.10
C GLY A 163 -6.89 -7.04 8.50
N ARG A 164 -5.97 -6.27 7.94
CA ARG A 164 -6.28 -4.99 7.29
C ARG A 164 -5.56 -4.84 5.97
N ILE A 165 -6.29 -4.44 4.93
CA ILE A 165 -5.72 -4.04 3.64
C ILE A 165 -5.96 -2.54 3.48
N VAL A 166 -4.89 -1.78 3.29
CA VAL A 166 -4.93 -0.32 3.10
C VAL A 166 -4.46 0.01 1.69
N ASN A 167 -5.33 0.59 0.88
CA ASN A 167 -4.97 1.13 -0.44
C ASN A 167 -4.72 2.63 -0.33
N VAL A 168 -3.50 3.08 -0.66
CA VAL A 168 -3.18 4.51 -0.71
C VAL A 168 -3.61 5.10 -2.05
N SER A 169 -4.64 5.94 -1.99
CA SER A 169 -5.10 6.78 -3.08
C SER A 169 -4.63 8.23 -2.91
N SER A 170 -5.21 9.17 -3.66
CA SER A 170 -4.86 10.59 -3.63
C SER A 170 -6.06 11.41 -4.08
N MET A 171 -6.15 12.70 -3.70
CA MET A 171 -7.11 13.63 -4.32
C MET A 171 -6.97 13.72 -5.85
N GLY A 172 -5.84 13.30 -6.42
CA GLY A 172 -5.64 13.10 -7.84
C GLY A 172 -6.70 12.22 -8.52
N HIS A 173 -7.39 11.33 -7.79
CA HIS A 173 -8.47 10.50 -8.36
C HIS A 173 -9.63 11.32 -8.97
N LYS A 174 -9.80 12.57 -8.53
CA LYS A 174 -10.83 13.49 -9.06
C LYS A 174 -10.45 14.06 -10.43
N PHE A 175 -9.16 14.02 -10.77
CA PHE A 175 -8.59 14.52 -12.01
C PHE A 175 -8.23 13.34 -12.92
N THR A 176 -9.25 12.55 -13.27
CA THR A 176 -9.14 11.42 -14.21
C THR A 176 -9.70 11.81 -15.58
N TYR A 177 -9.60 10.91 -16.56
CA TYR A 177 -10.27 11.09 -17.85
C TYR A 177 -11.78 11.23 -17.68
N ARG A 178 -12.46 11.85 -18.63
CA ARG A 178 -13.91 12.09 -18.55
C ARG A 178 -14.71 10.77 -18.41
N GLU A 179 -14.19 9.71 -19.00
CA GLU A 179 -14.75 8.35 -18.98
C GLU A 179 -14.38 7.58 -17.71
N GLY A 180 -13.54 8.14 -16.83
CA GLY A 180 -12.97 7.45 -15.67
C GLY A 180 -11.80 6.55 -16.08
N ILE A 181 -11.95 5.24 -15.87
CA ILE A 181 -10.91 4.25 -16.19
C ILE A 181 -11.10 3.76 -17.63
N ARG A 182 -10.13 4.06 -18.51
CA ARG A 182 -10.18 3.67 -19.93
C ARG A 182 -9.42 2.36 -20.17
N LEU A 183 -10.02 1.22 -19.80
CA LEU A 183 -9.35 -0.09 -19.91
C LEU A 183 -8.96 -0.46 -21.35
N ASP A 184 -9.78 -0.07 -22.33
CA ASP A 184 -9.57 -0.27 -23.76
C ASP A 184 -8.45 0.61 -24.34
N LYS A 185 -8.14 1.74 -23.68
CA LYS A 185 -7.12 2.71 -24.10
C LYS A 185 -6.00 2.85 -23.09
N ILE A 186 -5.78 1.82 -22.26
CA ILE A 186 -4.84 1.93 -21.15
C ILE A 186 -3.41 2.16 -21.64
N ASN A 187 -3.06 1.56 -22.79
CA ASN A 187 -1.75 1.64 -23.44
C ASN A 187 -1.71 2.62 -24.62
N ASP A 188 -2.75 3.41 -24.83
CA ASP A 188 -2.80 4.38 -25.92
C ASP A 188 -1.89 5.57 -25.61
N LYS A 189 -0.77 5.64 -26.34
CA LYS A 189 0.24 6.70 -26.21
C LYS A 189 -0.28 8.06 -26.66
N ASP A 190 -1.10 8.10 -27.71
CA ASP A 190 -1.52 9.35 -28.33
C ASP A 190 -2.56 10.08 -27.49
N SER A 191 -3.37 9.33 -26.73
CA SER A 191 -4.32 9.88 -25.77
C SER A 191 -3.82 9.93 -24.33
N TYR A 192 -2.52 9.66 -24.09
CA TYR A 192 -1.91 9.67 -22.77
C TYR A 192 -1.77 11.09 -22.23
N THR A 193 -2.29 11.31 -21.03
CA THR A 193 -2.00 12.51 -20.23
C THR A 193 -1.50 12.05 -18.86
N SER A 194 -0.28 12.44 -18.50
CA SER A 194 0.41 11.95 -17.30
C SER A 194 -0.43 12.12 -16.02
N TRP A 195 -1.08 13.27 -15.84
CA TRP A 195 -1.96 13.52 -14.70
C TRP A 195 -3.28 12.75 -14.74
N TYR A 196 -3.93 12.62 -15.91
CA TYR A 196 -5.18 11.85 -16.00
C TYR A 196 -4.95 10.35 -15.86
N ALA A 197 -3.81 9.85 -16.37
CA ALA A 197 -3.36 8.48 -16.16
C ALA A 197 -3.04 8.21 -14.67
N TYR A 198 -2.47 9.18 -13.96
CA TYR A 198 -2.32 9.11 -12.51
C TYR A 198 -3.69 9.05 -11.83
N GLY A 199 -4.60 9.97 -12.18
CA GLY A 199 -5.95 10.06 -11.64
C GLY A 199 -6.77 8.78 -11.81
N GLN A 200 -6.76 8.17 -13.00
CA GLN A 200 -7.46 6.88 -13.21
C GLN A 200 -6.86 5.76 -12.36
N SER A 201 -5.54 5.73 -12.17
CA SER A 201 -4.90 4.70 -11.33
C SER A 201 -5.30 4.85 -9.86
N LYS A 202 -5.43 6.09 -9.38
CA LYS A 202 -5.87 6.40 -8.01
C LYS A 202 -7.37 6.19 -7.84
N LEU A 203 -8.19 6.43 -8.86
CA LEU A 203 -9.60 6.04 -8.89
C LEU A 203 -9.76 4.51 -8.81
N ALA A 204 -8.95 3.76 -9.55
CA ALA A 204 -8.97 2.30 -9.51
C ALA A 204 -8.66 1.75 -8.11
N ASN A 205 -7.75 2.38 -7.35
CA ASN A 205 -7.47 2.00 -5.96
C ASN A 205 -8.68 2.21 -5.02
N ILE A 206 -9.48 3.26 -5.25
CA ILE A 206 -10.73 3.51 -4.50
C ILE A 206 -11.76 2.41 -4.78
N LEU A 207 -12.00 2.16 -6.07
CA LEU A 207 -12.95 1.12 -6.50
C LEU A 207 -12.54 -0.26 -5.99
N HIS A 208 -11.23 -0.55 -6.01
CA HIS A 208 -10.69 -1.80 -5.46
C HIS A 208 -10.94 -1.93 -3.95
N ALA A 209 -10.67 -0.89 -3.17
CA ALA A 209 -10.93 -0.93 -1.72
C ALA A 209 -12.42 -1.15 -1.42
N ASN A 210 -13.31 -0.46 -2.15
CA ASN A 210 -14.76 -0.63 -2.01
C ASN A 210 -15.22 -2.05 -2.36
N GLU A 211 -14.67 -2.61 -3.45
CA GLU A 211 -15.02 -3.95 -3.88
C GLU A 211 -14.49 -5.03 -2.92
N LEU A 212 -13.27 -4.86 -2.38
CA LEU A 212 -12.75 -5.74 -1.32
C LEU A 212 -13.67 -5.70 -0.10
N ALA A 213 -14.03 -4.51 0.38
CA ALA A 213 -14.95 -4.36 1.51
C ALA A 213 -16.31 -5.02 1.25
N ARG A 214 -16.87 -4.86 0.04
CA ARG A 214 -18.13 -5.52 -0.35
C ARG A 214 -17.99 -7.04 -0.33
N ARG A 215 -16.92 -7.59 -0.92
CA ARG A 215 -16.68 -9.04 -0.98
C ARG A 215 -16.45 -9.65 0.40
N PHE A 216 -15.72 -8.98 1.28
CA PHE A 216 -15.48 -9.47 2.65
C PHE A 216 -16.72 -9.37 3.54
N LYS A 217 -17.60 -8.38 3.32
CA LYS A 217 -18.90 -8.31 3.99
C LYS A 217 -19.87 -9.42 3.56
N VAL A 218 -19.91 -9.74 2.27
CA VAL A 218 -20.83 -10.76 1.72
C VAL A 218 -20.43 -12.18 2.12
N ASN A 219 -19.14 -12.44 2.37
CA ASN A 219 -18.66 -13.73 2.90
C ASN A 219 -18.80 -13.84 4.44
N TYR A 220 -19.94 -13.36 4.96
CA TYR A 220 -20.34 -13.17 6.37
C TYR A 220 -19.49 -13.89 7.45
N CYS A 221 -19.04 -13.10 8.43
CA CYS A 221 -18.73 -13.50 9.82
C CYS A 221 -17.44 -14.30 10.12
N LEU A 222 -16.68 -14.78 9.12
CA LEU A 222 -15.54 -15.70 9.38
C LEU A 222 -14.14 -15.18 9.04
N LEU A 223 -14.00 -14.03 8.37
CA LEU A 223 -12.71 -13.67 7.77
C LEU A 223 -11.94 -12.59 8.50
N GLY A 224 -12.56 -11.79 9.37
CA GLY A 224 -11.87 -10.73 10.11
C GLY A 224 -10.87 -9.96 9.25
N ILE A 225 -11.28 -9.39 8.10
CA ILE A 225 -10.43 -8.56 7.26
C ILE A 225 -11.18 -7.27 6.90
N GLU A 226 -10.57 -6.11 7.22
CA GLU A 226 -11.07 -4.80 6.81
C GLU A 226 -10.27 -4.25 5.63
N ALA A 227 -10.96 -3.72 4.61
CA ALA A 227 -10.33 -2.95 3.55
C ALA A 227 -10.61 -1.46 3.75
N SER A 228 -9.56 -0.64 3.84
CA SER A 228 -9.65 0.79 4.09
C SER A 228 -8.93 1.60 2.99
N LEU A 229 -9.40 2.82 2.79
CA LEU A 229 -8.81 3.77 1.85
C LEU A 229 -8.06 4.86 2.60
N TYR A 230 -6.83 5.16 2.19
CA TYR A 230 -6.06 6.30 2.69
C TYR A 230 -5.84 7.31 1.57
N PHE A 231 -6.07 8.60 1.83
CA PHE A 231 -5.81 9.67 0.87
C PHE A 231 -4.49 10.35 1.22
N SER A 232 -3.55 10.38 0.27
CA SER A 232 -2.39 11.25 0.37
C SER A 232 -2.67 12.60 -0.32
N ASP A 233 -2.55 13.67 0.46
CA ASP A 233 -2.62 15.07 0.03
C ASP A 233 -1.19 15.63 0.00
N TRP A 234 -0.41 15.28 -1.02
CA TRP A 234 0.88 15.91 -1.32
C TRP A 234 0.86 16.48 -2.72
#